data_AF-A0A937VXF0-F1
#
_entry.id   AF-A0A937VXF0-F1
#
_cell.length_a   1.000
_cell.length_b   1.000
_cell.length_c   1.000
_cell.angle_alpha   90.00
_cell.angle_beta   90.00
_cell.angle_gamma   90.00
#
_symmetry.space_group_name_H-M   'P 1'
#
loop_
_entity.id
_entity.type
_entity.pdbx_description
1 polymer ?
#
loop_
_entity_poly.entity_id
_entity_poly.type
_entity_poly.pdbx_seq_one_letter_code
_entity_poly.pdbx_strand_id
1 'polypeptide(L)'
;MEAAHSSGSADPHHFGRKREYSTSNISYTILGDGKYKEYNSKLMKKIQSVLEGHIPIKGPLTKKNFTVNSSFNNRRTKFEIQLYENDDIERLEWNRKIHSNFSLAAKKIDTTLDVSRLDAIDFPENEEDLAICRTFHKDQKIIKQEHPDVYTHDRMGFALRGLNGTYPSPEKVFTPEGRFSHLVGNSKFLKSIFVVSKVRCEIDSKSYCLSQHVTWTYQDHVTDPVKRMDDIPIMLLHQDLYLIEDTLNEIDTIFQRAILWNKETGTIENLIEDVGTIRYLLAHSMPYIRGSAAIAEWLEEAIFRSHDLDMQRVPEKPGDLAALASPTLDVFMNEEYRTTIQICNSK
;
A
#
# COMPACT_ATOMS: atom_id res chain seq x y z
N MET A 1 -13.10 15.53 17.84
CA MET A 1 -14.40 14.87 17.61
C MET A 1 -15.16 15.46 16.43
N GLU A 2 -15.32 16.79 16.32
CA GLU A 2 -16.02 17.43 15.19
C GLU A 2 -15.46 17.04 13.81
N ALA A 3 -14.13 17.02 13.64
CA ALA A 3 -13.48 16.58 12.40
C ALA A 3 -13.68 15.10 12.05
N ALA A 4 -13.85 14.24 13.06
CA ALA A 4 -14.13 12.83 12.85
C ALA A 4 -15.59 12.63 12.40
N HIS A 5 -16.54 13.40 12.98
CA HIS A 5 -17.94 13.40 12.57
C HIS A 5 -18.15 14.03 11.18
N SER A 6 -17.45 15.11 10.83
CA SER A 6 -17.54 15.73 9.50
C SER A 6 -16.96 14.87 8.39
N SER A 7 -16.07 13.91 8.72
CA SER A 7 -15.48 12.98 7.75
C SER A 7 -16.35 11.77 7.40
N GLY A 8 -17.52 11.59 8.06
CA GLY A 8 -18.42 10.46 7.83
C GLY A 8 -17.83 9.09 8.20
N SER A 9 -16.82 9.06 9.07
CA SER A 9 -16.16 7.82 9.45
C SER A 9 -17.06 6.96 10.34
N ALA A 10 -17.18 5.66 10.01
CA ALA A 10 -17.93 4.69 10.81
C ALA A 10 -17.37 4.54 12.25
N ASP A 11 -16.08 4.84 12.45
CA ASP A 11 -15.37 4.67 13.72
C ASP A 11 -14.60 5.95 14.13
N PRO A 12 -15.29 7.02 14.53
CA PRO A 12 -14.66 8.32 14.81
C PRO A 12 -13.66 8.29 15.98
N HIS A 13 -13.79 7.31 16.88
CA HIS A 13 -12.92 7.12 18.04
C HIS A 13 -11.51 6.63 17.68
N HIS A 14 -11.27 6.20 16.43
CA HIS A 14 -9.95 5.81 15.92
C HIS A 14 -9.22 6.93 15.16
N PHE A 15 -9.85 8.08 14.95
CA PHE A 15 -9.24 9.19 14.21
C PHE A 15 -7.95 9.65 14.91
N GLY A 16 -6.84 9.68 14.16
CA GLY A 16 -5.54 10.13 14.66
C GLY A 16 -4.83 9.13 15.59
N ARG A 17 -5.38 7.93 15.84
CA ARG A 17 -4.65 6.87 16.55
C ARG A 17 -3.56 6.32 15.64
N LYS A 18 -2.32 6.26 16.13
CA LYS A 18 -1.19 5.72 15.37
C LYS A 18 -1.37 4.23 15.10
N ARG A 19 -0.90 3.76 13.94
CA ARG A 19 -0.92 2.34 13.57
C ARG A 19 -0.07 1.45 14.48
N GLU A 20 0.93 2.00 15.15
CA GLU A 20 1.77 1.25 16.12
C GLU A 20 1.02 0.80 17.38
N TYR A 21 -0.24 1.21 17.51
CA TYR A 21 -1.13 0.76 18.58
C TYR A 21 -2.15 -0.28 18.09
N SER A 22 -2.06 -0.75 16.85
CA SER A 22 -2.91 -1.82 16.32
C SER A 22 -2.19 -3.15 16.35
N THR A 23 -2.88 -4.23 16.71
CA THR A 23 -2.37 -5.60 16.63
C THR A 23 -2.21 -6.12 15.19
N SER A 24 -2.53 -5.31 14.17
CA SER A 24 -2.26 -5.63 12.77
C SER A 24 -1.00 -4.95 12.25
N ASN A 25 -0.09 -5.75 11.69
CA ASN A 25 1.08 -5.28 10.93
C ASN A 25 0.74 -4.95 9.46
N ILE A 26 -0.50 -5.23 9.00
CA ILE A 26 -0.95 -5.05 7.61
C ILE A 26 -2.13 -4.07 7.56
N SER A 27 -1.99 -3.04 6.74
CA SER A 27 -3.08 -2.13 6.39
C SER A 27 -3.24 -2.13 4.87
N TYR A 28 -4.48 -2.18 4.40
CA TYR A 28 -4.78 -2.25 2.98
C TYR A 28 -6.03 -1.45 2.60
N THR A 29 -6.11 -1.10 1.31
CA THR A 29 -7.27 -0.48 0.66
C THR A 29 -7.55 -1.23 -0.65
N ILE A 30 -8.81 -1.55 -0.94
CA ILE A 30 -9.21 -2.11 -2.23
C ILE A 30 -9.66 -0.97 -3.13
N LEU A 31 -9.06 -0.84 -4.32
CA LEU A 31 -9.44 0.14 -5.33
C LEU A 31 -10.44 -0.50 -6.30
N GLY A 32 -11.70 -0.67 -5.90
CA GLY A 32 -12.69 -1.45 -6.68
C GLY A 32 -13.96 -0.70 -7.06
N ASP A 33 -14.38 0.30 -6.29
CA ASP A 33 -15.70 0.90 -6.41
C ASP A 33 -15.72 2.41 -6.10
N GLY A 34 -16.86 3.04 -6.37
CA GLY A 34 -17.12 4.44 -6.08
C GLY A 34 -16.01 5.38 -6.55
N LYS A 35 -15.56 6.26 -5.64
CA LYS A 35 -14.46 7.21 -5.90
C LYS A 35 -13.11 6.56 -6.17
N TYR A 36 -12.91 5.29 -5.79
CA TYR A 36 -11.65 4.58 -5.99
C TYR A 36 -11.49 4.00 -7.40
N LYS A 37 -12.59 3.87 -8.16
CA LYS A 37 -12.58 3.26 -9.50
C LYS A 37 -11.69 4.01 -10.48
N GLU A 38 -11.73 5.34 -10.49
CA GLU A 38 -10.88 6.15 -11.39
C GLU A 38 -9.39 5.91 -11.09
N TYR A 39 -9.02 5.93 -9.81
CA TYR A 39 -7.65 5.71 -9.36
C TYR A 39 -7.16 4.27 -9.62
N ASN A 40 -8.05 3.28 -9.51
CA ASN A 40 -7.77 1.92 -9.97
C ASN A 40 -7.40 1.93 -11.46
N SER A 41 -8.24 2.53 -12.30
CA SER A 41 -8.00 2.58 -13.75
C SER A 41 -6.71 3.33 -14.11
N LYS A 42 -6.37 4.42 -13.40
CA LYS A 42 -5.11 5.16 -13.62
C LYS A 42 -3.89 4.29 -13.34
N LEU A 43 -3.82 3.68 -12.16
CA LEU A 43 -2.71 2.82 -11.78
C LEU A 43 -2.65 1.56 -12.66
N MET A 44 -3.80 0.98 -12.98
CA MET A 44 -3.90 -0.19 -13.85
C MET A 44 -3.32 0.07 -15.23
N LYS A 45 -3.64 1.22 -15.84
CA LYS A 45 -3.06 1.61 -17.14
C LYS A 45 -1.54 1.71 -17.10
N LYS A 46 -0.95 2.24 -16.02
CA LYS A 46 0.51 2.31 -15.85
C LYS A 46 1.12 0.91 -15.67
N ILE A 47 0.43 0.00 -14.96
CA ILE A 47 0.84 -1.42 -14.85
C ILE A 47 0.79 -2.09 -16.23
N GLN A 48 -0.32 -1.94 -16.94
CA GLN A 48 -0.54 -2.52 -18.26
C GLN A 48 0.51 -2.03 -19.27
N SER A 49 0.84 -0.73 -19.29
CA SER A 49 1.86 -0.21 -20.21
C SER A 49 3.25 -0.80 -19.98
N VAL A 50 3.57 -1.21 -18.74
CA VAL A 50 4.84 -1.89 -18.41
C VAL A 50 4.80 -3.37 -18.78
N LEU A 51 3.62 -4.00 -18.78
CA LEU A 51 3.43 -5.43 -19.04
C LEU A 51 3.04 -5.76 -20.48
N GLU A 52 2.72 -4.75 -21.29
CA GLU A 52 2.31 -4.92 -22.68
C GLU A 52 3.35 -5.73 -23.48
N GLY A 53 2.90 -6.79 -24.14
CA GLY A 53 3.76 -7.71 -24.89
C GLY A 53 4.62 -8.66 -24.05
N HIS A 54 4.57 -8.58 -22.70
CA HIS A 54 5.38 -9.42 -21.81
C HIS A 54 4.63 -10.60 -21.19
N ILE A 55 3.30 -10.54 -21.14
CA ILE A 55 2.46 -11.66 -20.74
C ILE A 55 1.86 -12.30 -21.99
N PRO A 56 2.34 -13.49 -22.42
CA PRO A 56 1.79 -14.13 -23.60
C PRO A 56 0.38 -14.64 -23.31
N ILE A 57 -0.43 -14.77 -24.36
CA ILE A 57 -1.78 -15.35 -24.27
C ILE A 57 -1.76 -16.82 -23.82
N LYS A 58 -0.62 -17.50 -24.03
CA LYS A 58 -0.35 -18.88 -23.61
C LYS A 58 1.15 -19.11 -23.41
N GLY A 59 1.50 -20.03 -22.52
CA GLY A 59 2.87 -20.46 -22.28
C GLY A 59 3.54 -19.71 -21.12
N PRO A 60 4.80 -20.05 -20.81
CA PRO A 60 5.49 -19.49 -19.65
C PRO A 60 5.80 -18.00 -19.82
N LEU A 61 5.85 -17.28 -18.70
CA LEU A 61 6.37 -15.92 -18.68
C LEU A 61 7.86 -15.90 -19.06
N THR A 62 8.24 -15.02 -19.98
CA THR A 62 9.65 -14.84 -20.41
C THR A 62 10.42 -13.86 -19.53
N LYS A 63 9.71 -12.89 -18.93
CA LYS A 63 10.25 -11.91 -18.01
C LYS A 63 9.27 -11.72 -16.85
N LYS A 64 9.79 -11.83 -15.62
CA LYS A 64 8.98 -11.73 -14.40
C LYS A 64 9.23 -10.47 -13.58
N ASN A 65 10.26 -9.68 -13.90
CA ASN A 65 10.62 -8.48 -13.15
C ASN A 65 10.77 -7.28 -14.07
N PHE A 66 10.15 -6.16 -13.70
CA PHE A 66 10.17 -4.90 -14.42
C PHE A 66 10.46 -3.76 -13.45
N THR A 67 11.14 -2.73 -13.93
CA THR A 67 11.48 -1.56 -13.11
C THR A 67 11.40 -0.31 -13.97
N VAL A 68 10.61 0.66 -13.53
CA VAL A 68 10.63 2.03 -14.03
C VAL A 68 11.37 2.86 -12.98
N ASN A 69 12.47 3.49 -13.40
CA ASN A 69 13.22 4.40 -12.53
C ASN A 69 12.80 5.82 -12.85
N SER A 70 12.70 6.65 -11.82
CA SER A 70 12.57 8.09 -11.97
C SER A 70 13.29 8.82 -10.84
N SER A 71 13.37 10.14 -10.95
CA SER A 71 13.92 11.00 -9.93
C SER A 71 13.17 12.32 -9.88
N PHE A 72 12.93 12.82 -8.67
CA PHE A 72 12.33 14.13 -8.44
C PHE A 72 13.06 14.83 -7.29
N ASN A 73 13.53 16.07 -7.50
CA ASN A 73 14.29 16.84 -6.49
C ASN A 73 15.38 16.04 -5.77
N ASN A 74 16.26 15.42 -6.56
CA ASN A 74 17.36 14.54 -6.10
C ASN A 74 16.92 13.26 -5.36
N ARG A 75 15.62 12.99 -5.23
CA ARG A 75 15.11 11.73 -4.68
C ARG A 75 14.91 10.74 -5.80
N ARG A 76 15.52 9.56 -5.65
CA ARG A 76 15.29 8.44 -6.59
C ARG A 76 14.01 7.71 -6.22
N THR A 77 13.17 7.45 -7.21
CA THR A 77 11.97 6.63 -7.06
C THR A 77 11.98 5.47 -8.04
N LYS A 78 11.40 4.34 -7.63
CA LYS A 78 11.27 3.16 -8.49
C LYS A 78 9.85 2.62 -8.42
N PHE A 79 9.31 2.25 -9.57
CA PHE A 79 8.14 1.41 -9.68
C PHE A 79 8.57 0.03 -10.15
N GLU A 80 8.52 -0.94 -9.26
CA GLU A 80 8.92 -2.32 -9.55
C GLU A 80 7.67 -3.16 -9.77
N ILE A 81 7.64 -3.99 -10.81
CA ILE A 81 6.55 -4.96 -11.03
C ILE A 81 7.15 -6.36 -11.07
N GLN A 82 6.57 -7.25 -10.27
CA GLN A 82 6.93 -8.66 -10.19
C GLN A 82 5.72 -9.52 -10.55
N LEU A 83 5.94 -10.47 -11.45
CA LEU A 83 4.93 -11.44 -11.88
C LEU A 83 5.17 -12.78 -11.20
N TYR A 84 4.11 -13.34 -10.63
CA TYR A 84 4.11 -14.66 -9.99
C TYR A 84 3.08 -15.55 -10.67
N GLU A 85 3.50 -16.73 -11.10
CA GLU A 85 2.57 -17.77 -11.56
C GLU A 85 2.04 -18.55 -10.35
N ASN A 86 0.93 -19.29 -10.50
CA ASN A 86 0.36 -20.07 -9.38
C ASN A 86 1.40 -20.99 -8.71
N ASP A 87 2.27 -21.63 -9.50
CA ASP A 87 3.35 -22.49 -8.96
C ASP A 87 4.36 -21.70 -8.12
N ASP A 88 4.60 -20.42 -8.43
CA ASP A 88 5.44 -19.56 -7.61
C ASP A 88 4.76 -19.29 -6.25
N ILE A 89 3.44 -19.02 -6.24
CA ILE A 89 2.64 -18.82 -5.02
C ILE A 89 2.64 -20.07 -4.15
N GLU A 90 2.48 -21.25 -4.74
CA GLU A 90 2.53 -22.53 -4.04
C GLU A 90 3.91 -22.80 -3.45
N ARG A 91 4.98 -22.58 -4.22
CA ARG A 91 6.37 -22.75 -3.75
C ARG A 91 6.72 -21.78 -2.63
N LEU A 92 6.25 -20.54 -2.72
CA LEU A 92 6.40 -19.52 -1.68
C LEU A 92 5.48 -19.76 -0.49
N GLU A 93 4.61 -20.76 -0.57
CA GLU A 93 3.57 -21.10 0.41
C GLU A 93 2.58 -19.95 0.69
N TRP A 94 2.54 -18.90 -0.12
CA TRP A 94 1.74 -17.69 0.15
C TRP A 94 0.22 -17.96 0.20
N ASN A 95 -0.24 -19.11 -0.30
CA ASN A 95 -1.63 -19.55 -0.19
C ASN A 95 -1.95 -20.31 1.13
N ARG A 96 -0.98 -20.51 2.03
CA ARG A 96 -1.16 -21.22 3.31
C ARG A 96 -1.34 -20.25 4.47
N LYS A 97 -2.07 -20.66 5.51
CA LYS A 97 -2.09 -19.95 6.81
C LYS A 97 -0.77 -20.21 7.54
N ILE A 98 -0.21 -19.19 8.17
CA ILE A 98 1.12 -19.23 8.81
C ILE A 98 1.15 -20.05 10.11
N HIS A 99 0.03 -20.62 10.55
CA HIS A 99 -0.02 -21.38 11.81
C HIS A 99 1.08 -22.45 11.93
N SER A 100 1.61 -23.00 10.84
CA SER A 100 2.77 -23.91 10.89
C SER A 100 4.13 -23.20 11.04
N ASN A 101 4.35 -22.05 10.41
CA ASN A 101 5.66 -21.38 10.36
C ASN A 101 5.86 -20.34 11.48
N PHE A 102 4.79 -19.68 11.96
CA PHE A 102 4.88 -18.89 13.20
C PHE A 102 5.28 -19.81 14.36
N SER A 103 4.75 -21.03 14.44
CA SER A 103 5.10 -21.97 15.51
C SER A 103 6.57 -22.42 15.47
N LEU A 104 7.25 -22.30 14.33
CA LEU A 104 8.68 -22.65 14.16
C LEU A 104 9.59 -21.44 14.44
N ALA A 105 9.20 -20.24 14.01
CA ALA A 105 9.92 -19.01 14.34
C ALA A 105 9.70 -18.59 15.81
N ALA A 106 8.46 -18.66 16.31
CA ALA A 106 8.07 -18.43 17.71
C ALA A 106 8.50 -19.56 18.67
N LYS A 107 9.03 -20.68 18.18
CA LYS A 107 9.79 -21.62 19.05
C LYS A 107 11.20 -21.11 19.37
N LYS A 108 11.72 -20.17 18.59
CA LYS A 108 13.03 -19.54 18.81
C LYS A 108 12.92 -18.17 19.49
N ILE A 109 11.84 -17.44 19.21
CA ILE A 109 11.50 -16.21 19.92
C ILE A 109 10.74 -16.65 21.16
N ASP A 110 11.30 -16.47 22.35
CA ASP A 110 10.65 -16.79 23.63
C ASP A 110 9.46 -15.84 23.86
N THR A 111 8.35 -16.07 23.14
CA THR A 111 7.18 -15.21 23.19
C THR A 111 6.28 -15.67 24.33
N THR A 112 6.13 -14.85 25.37
CA THR A 112 5.07 -14.99 26.38
C THR A 112 3.71 -14.48 25.90
N LEU A 113 3.56 -14.21 24.61
CA LEU A 113 2.42 -13.52 24.03
C LEU A 113 1.22 -14.48 23.87
N ASP A 114 0.13 -14.21 24.58
CA ASP A 114 -1.12 -14.92 24.39
C ASP A 114 -1.82 -14.42 23.11
N VAL A 115 -1.60 -15.14 22.01
CA VAL A 115 -2.13 -14.82 20.68
C VAL A 115 -3.66 -14.75 20.68
N SER A 116 -4.34 -15.47 21.59
CA SER A 116 -5.81 -15.44 21.67
C SER A 116 -6.36 -14.08 22.12
N ARG A 117 -5.55 -13.30 22.84
CA ARG A 117 -5.89 -11.93 23.24
C ARG A 117 -5.66 -10.91 22.13
N LEU A 118 -4.73 -11.16 21.20
CA LEU A 118 -4.48 -10.25 20.08
C LEU A 118 -5.70 -10.10 19.18
N ASP A 119 -6.37 -11.22 18.88
CA ASP A 119 -7.58 -11.24 18.05
C ASP A 119 -8.77 -10.52 18.72
N ALA A 120 -8.73 -10.33 20.04
CA ALA A 120 -9.73 -9.60 20.82
C ALA A 120 -9.37 -8.12 21.04
N ILE A 121 -8.09 -7.76 20.90
CA ILE A 121 -7.57 -6.39 21.07
C ILE A 121 -7.32 -5.84 19.67
N ASP A 122 -8.37 -5.37 18.99
CA ASP A 122 -8.16 -4.56 17.79
C ASP A 122 -7.47 -3.23 18.17
N PHE A 123 -7.80 -2.70 19.36
CA PHE A 123 -7.24 -1.46 19.91
C PHE A 123 -7.09 -1.54 21.43
N PRO A 124 -5.95 -1.10 21.98
CA PRO A 124 -5.72 -1.16 23.39
C PRO A 124 -6.52 -0.08 24.13
N GLU A 125 -7.27 -0.48 25.15
CA GLU A 125 -8.10 0.42 25.97
C GLU A 125 -7.45 0.79 27.31
N ASN A 126 -6.42 0.03 27.70
CA ASN A 126 -5.70 0.18 28.95
C ASN A 126 -4.19 -0.11 28.75
N GLU A 127 -3.39 0.11 29.79
CA GLU A 127 -1.94 -0.11 29.77
C GLU A 127 -1.55 -1.58 29.53
N GLU A 128 -2.39 -2.53 29.95
CA GLU A 128 -2.15 -3.96 29.74
C GLU A 128 -2.26 -4.33 28.26
N ASP A 129 -3.31 -3.86 27.59
CA ASP A 129 -3.48 -4.06 26.15
C ASP A 129 -2.37 -3.34 25.36
N LEU A 130 -1.96 -2.13 25.78
CA LEU A 130 -0.84 -1.42 25.18
C LEU A 130 0.47 -2.23 25.30
N ALA A 131 0.71 -2.86 26.45
CA ALA A 131 1.87 -3.72 26.65
C ALA A 131 1.84 -4.96 25.72
N ILE A 132 0.66 -5.52 25.48
CA ILE A 132 0.46 -6.62 24.51
C ILE A 132 0.79 -6.15 23.09
N CYS A 133 0.23 -5.03 22.64
CA CYS A 133 0.54 -4.47 21.31
C CYS A 133 2.04 -4.19 21.13
N ARG A 134 2.69 -3.60 22.15
CA ARG A 134 4.15 -3.33 22.11
C ARG A 134 4.96 -4.61 21.99
N THR A 135 4.59 -5.66 22.73
CA THR A 135 5.26 -6.96 22.68
C THR A 135 5.07 -7.61 21.30
N PHE A 136 3.85 -7.59 20.76
CA PHE A 136 3.56 -8.04 19.41
C PHE A 136 4.44 -7.35 18.35
N HIS A 137 4.51 -6.01 18.38
CA HIS A 137 5.32 -5.25 17.44
C HIS A 137 6.82 -5.52 17.59
N LYS A 138 7.30 -5.71 18.82
CA LYS A 138 8.69 -6.12 19.09
C LYS A 138 8.98 -7.47 18.44
N ASP A 139 8.13 -8.47 18.65
CA ASP A 139 8.31 -9.81 18.10
C ASP A 139 8.26 -9.80 16.58
N GLN A 140 7.31 -9.06 15.99
CA GLN A 140 7.21 -8.87 14.55
C GLN A 140 8.44 -8.16 13.96
N LYS A 141 9.03 -7.19 14.67
CA LYS A 141 10.29 -6.55 14.26
C LYS A 141 11.46 -7.54 14.28
N ILE A 142 11.53 -8.43 15.27
CA ILE A 142 12.51 -9.51 15.33
C ILE A 142 12.29 -10.48 14.16
N ILE A 143 11.06 -10.93 13.90
CA ILE A 143 10.74 -11.80 12.76
C ILE A 143 11.16 -11.14 11.44
N LYS A 144 10.86 -9.85 11.26
CA LYS A 144 11.28 -9.11 10.05
C LYS A 144 12.81 -9.10 9.87
N GLN A 145 13.57 -9.01 10.95
CA GLN A 145 15.04 -8.93 10.92
C GLN A 145 15.69 -10.32 10.76
N GLU A 146 15.22 -11.32 11.50
CA GLU A 146 15.84 -12.65 11.57
C GLU A 146 15.23 -13.65 10.57
N HIS A 147 13.97 -13.43 10.18
CA HIS A 147 13.17 -14.31 9.33
C HIS A 147 12.37 -13.52 8.27
N PRO A 148 13.04 -12.73 7.40
CA PRO A 148 12.37 -11.84 6.45
C PRO A 148 11.43 -12.56 5.47
N ASP A 149 11.71 -13.82 5.13
CA ASP A 149 10.84 -14.63 4.26
C ASP A 149 9.51 -14.96 4.95
N VAL A 150 9.54 -15.26 6.26
CA VAL A 150 8.32 -15.51 7.07
C VAL A 150 7.51 -14.22 7.19
N TYR A 151 8.17 -13.10 7.46
CA TYR A 151 7.50 -11.80 7.51
C TYR A 151 6.86 -11.42 6.17
N THR A 152 7.57 -11.66 5.06
CA THR A 152 7.04 -11.40 3.71
C THR A 152 5.87 -12.32 3.37
N HIS A 153 5.96 -13.60 3.76
CA HIS A 153 4.88 -14.56 3.63
C HIS A 153 3.61 -14.10 4.35
N ASP A 154 3.73 -13.53 5.55
CA ASP A 154 2.58 -13.02 6.32
C ASP A 154 1.85 -11.91 5.59
N ARG A 155 2.62 -10.91 5.17
CA ARG A 155 2.08 -9.76 4.45
C ARG A 155 1.46 -10.15 3.11
N MET A 156 2.16 -10.96 2.31
CA MET A 156 1.68 -11.36 0.98
C MET A 156 0.56 -12.40 1.04
N GLY A 157 0.65 -13.35 1.96
CA GLY A 157 -0.33 -14.40 2.13
C GLY A 157 -1.67 -13.86 2.60
N PHE A 158 -1.69 -12.84 3.44
CA PHE A 158 -2.91 -12.09 3.75
C PHE A 158 -3.56 -11.53 2.48
N ALA A 159 -2.80 -10.79 1.67
CA ALA A 159 -3.30 -10.15 0.46
C ALA A 159 -3.86 -11.16 -0.56
N LEU A 160 -3.11 -12.24 -0.79
CA LEU A 160 -3.45 -13.27 -1.75
C LEU A 160 -4.64 -14.13 -1.30
N ARG A 161 -4.80 -14.40 0.00
CA ARG A 161 -6.00 -15.07 0.51
C ARG A 161 -7.27 -14.24 0.25
N GLY A 162 -7.20 -12.92 0.40
CA GLY A 162 -8.30 -12.02 0.06
C GLY A 162 -8.67 -12.08 -1.43
N LEU A 163 -7.68 -12.24 -2.32
CA LEU A 163 -7.89 -12.36 -3.76
C LEU A 163 -8.29 -13.78 -4.21
N ASN A 164 -8.01 -14.81 -3.42
CA ASN A 164 -8.28 -16.19 -3.79
C ASN A 164 -9.79 -16.50 -3.93
N GLY A 165 -10.66 -15.72 -3.29
CA GLY A 165 -12.11 -15.84 -3.45
C GLY A 165 -12.68 -15.19 -4.71
N THR A 166 -11.89 -14.36 -5.41
CA THR A 166 -12.33 -13.61 -6.60
C THR A 166 -11.62 -14.05 -7.88
N TYR A 167 -10.50 -14.75 -7.76
CA TYR A 167 -9.77 -15.34 -8.88
C TYR A 167 -10.53 -16.56 -9.44
N PRO A 168 -10.71 -16.70 -10.76
CA PRO A 168 -11.16 -17.93 -11.41
C PRO A 168 -10.06 -19.01 -11.29
N SER A 169 -9.93 -19.57 -10.10
CA SER A 169 -9.23 -20.82 -9.88
C SER A 169 -10.09 -21.97 -10.38
N PRO A 170 -9.51 -23.04 -10.92
CA PRO A 170 -10.18 -24.33 -10.92
C PRO A 170 -10.63 -24.65 -9.48
N GLU A 171 -11.91 -24.92 -9.28
CA GLU A 171 -12.47 -25.30 -7.99
C GLU A 171 -12.03 -26.72 -7.63
N LYS A 172 -11.48 -26.90 -6.42
CA LYS A 172 -11.17 -28.24 -5.91
C LYS A 172 -12.47 -28.91 -5.48
N VAL A 173 -12.87 -29.95 -6.19
CA VAL A 173 -13.98 -30.81 -5.79
C VAL A 173 -13.43 -31.93 -4.90
N PHE A 174 -14.06 -32.08 -3.74
CA PHE A 174 -13.77 -33.14 -2.79
C PHE A 174 -14.90 -34.18 -2.82
N THR A 175 -14.52 -35.43 -2.59
CA THR A 175 -15.46 -36.53 -2.32
C THR A 175 -16.24 -36.27 -1.02
N PRO A 176 -17.39 -36.94 -0.79
CA PRO A 176 -18.12 -36.85 0.47
C PRO A 176 -17.26 -37.18 1.70
N GLU A 177 -16.22 -37.99 1.54
CA GLU A 177 -15.26 -38.37 2.58
C GLU A 177 -14.11 -37.36 2.75
N GLY A 178 -14.17 -36.20 2.10
CA GLY A 178 -13.19 -35.11 2.21
C GLY A 178 -11.88 -35.32 1.44
N ARG A 179 -11.79 -36.37 0.61
CA ARG A 179 -10.60 -36.59 -0.25
C ARG A 179 -10.71 -35.77 -1.52
N PHE A 180 -9.59 -35.22 -1.99
CA PHE A 180 -9.51 -34.56 -3.28
C PHE A 180 -9.99 -35.50 -4.40
N SER A 181 -10.92 -35.02 -5.23
CA SER A 181 -11.46 -35.77 -6.38
C SER A 181 -10.87 -35.25 -7.68
N HIS A 182 -11.17 -34.01 -8.04
CA HIS A 182 -10.74 -33.37 -9.28
C HIS A 182 -10.89 -31.85 -9.18
N LEU A 183 -10.44 -31.15 -10.22
CA LEU A 183 -10.66 -29.72 -10.40
C LEU A 183 -11.85 -29.50 -11.35
N VAL A 184 -12.81 -28.66 -10.96
CA VAL A 184 -13.89 -28.15 -11.83
C VAL A 184 -13.52 -26.76 -12.32
N GLY A 185 -13.78 -26.46 -13.60
CA GLY A 185 -13.27 -25.27 -14.28
C GLY A 185 -12.11 -25.60 -15.22
N ASN A 186 -11.51 -24.57 -15.83
CA ASN A 186 -10.58 -24.77 -16.94
C ASN A 186 -9.14 -25.10 -16.47
N SER A 187 -8.98 -26.31 -15.94
CA SER A 187 -7.76 -26.85 -15.31
C SER A 187 -6.55 -27.02 -16.24
N LYS A 188 -6.72 -26.92 -17.56
CA LYS A 188 -5.63 -27.06 -18.54
C LYS A 188 -5.10 -25.72 -19.05
N PHE A 189 -5.85 -24.63 -18.86
CA PHE A 189 -5.61 -23.39 -19.60
C PHE A 189 -5.64 -22.11 -18.75
N LEU A 190 -6.21 -22.11 -17.54
CA LEU A 190 -6.19 -20.95 -16.63
C LEU A 190 -4.88 -20.88 -15.82
N LYS A 191 -3.82 -20.34 -16.43
CA LYS A 191 -2.62 -19.97 -15.67
C LYS A 191 -2.82 -18.59 -15.06
N SER A 192 -3.13 -18.55 -13.76
CA SER A 192 -3.16 -17.29 -12.99
C SER A 192 -1.79 -16.67 -12.96
N ILE A 193 -1.78 -15.35 -13.10
CA ILE A 193 -0.59 -14.52 -13.00
C ILE A 193 -0.93 -13.43 -11.99
N PHE A 194 -0.26 -13.44 -10.86
CA PHE A 194 -0.34 -12.40 -9.85
C PHE A 194 0.66 -11.31 -10.20
N VAL A 195 0.19 -10.07 -10.13
CA VAL A 195 0.98 -8.89 -10.42
C VAL A 195 1.17 -8.15 -9.10
N VAL A 196 2.42 -8.13 -8.62
CA VAL A 196 2.80 -7.39 -7.42
C VAL A 196 3.66 -6.23 -7.83
N SER A 197 3.15 -5.00 -7.68
CA SER A 197 3.97 -3.81 -7.85
C SER A 197 4.42 -3.22 -6.51
N LYS A 198 5.56 -2.54 -6.52
CA LYS A 198 6.15 -1.88 -5.35
C LYS A 198 6.56 -0.47 -5.76
N VAL A 199 6.07 0.51 -5.01
CA VAL A 199 6.54 1.89 -5.09
C VAL A 199 7.68 2.03 -4.10
N ARG A 200 8.84 2.45 -4.60
CA ARG A 200 10.00 2.74 -3.76
C ARG A 200 10.41 4.19 -3.89
N CYS A 201 10.83 4.77 -2.78
CA CYS A 201 11.38 6.11 -2.70
C CYS A 201 12.66 6.09 -1.88
N GLU A 202 13.59 6.97 -2.22
CA GLU A 202 14.77 7.24 -1.42
C GLU A 202 14.44 8.16 -0.25
N ILE A 203 14.75 7.67 0.95
CA ILE A 203 14.60 8.36 2.24
C ILE A 203 15.94 8.20 2.95
N ASP A 204 16.58 9.30 3.34
CA ASP A 204 17.94 9.29 3.93
C ASP A 204 18.92 8.34 3.20
N SER A 205 19.06 8.52 1.87
CA SER A 205 19.92 7.71 0.98
C SER A 205 19.61 6.21 0.90
N LYS A 206 18.55 5.74 1.56
CA LYS A 206 18.10 4.35 1.59
C LYS A 206 16.82 4.19 0.79
N SER A 207 16.64 3.04 0.12
CA SER A 207 15.45 2.79 -0.70
C SER A 207 14.36 2.09 0.12
N TYR A 208 13.29 2.82 0.42
CA TYR A 208 12.15 2.36 1.19
C TYR A 208 11.02 1.91 0.25
N CYS A 209 10.36 0.80 0.57
CA CYS A 209 9.11 0.44 -0.10
C CYS A 209 7.97 1.21 0.58
N LEU A 210 7.38 2.16 -0.14
CA LEU A 210 6.32 3.03 0.33
C LEU A 210 4.96 2.31 0.33
N SER A 211 4.56 1.73 -0.79
CA SER A 211 3.37 0.89 -0.86
C SER A 211 3.58 -0.27 -1.83
N GLN A 212 2.74 -1.27 -1.70
CA GLN A 212 2.68 -2.39 -2.62
C GLN A 212 1.27 -2.49 -3.19
N HIS A 213 1.17 -2.96 -4.42
CA HIS A 213 -0.12 -3.19 -5.05
C HIS A 213 -0.18 -4.63 -5.53
N VAL A 214 -1.31 -5.29 -5.28
CA VAL A 214 -1.53 -6.68 -5.63
C VAL A 214 -2.77 -6.74 -6.50
N THR A 215 -2.61 -7.26 -7.70
CA THR A 215 -3.69 -7.56 -8.63
C THR A 215 -3.36 -8.85 -9.37
N TRP A 216 -4.19 -9.26 -10.32
CA TRP A 216 -4.01 -10.53 -11.03
C TRP A 216 -4.55 -10.46 -12.44
N THR A 217 -4.18 -11.45 -13.24
CA THR A 217 -4.78 -11.79 -14.53
C THR A 217 -4.63 -13.29 -14.76
N TYR A 218 -5.03 -13.79 -15.93
CA TYR A 218 -4.86 -15.19 -16.30
C TYR A 218 -4.72 -15.37 -17.80
N GLN A 219 -4.14 -16.50 -18.19
CA GLN A 219 -4.14 -16.95 -19.59
C GLN A 219 -5.41 -17.77 -19.85
N ASP A 220 -6.06 -17.61 -21.01
CA ASP A 220 -7.22 -18.43 -21.42
C ASP A 220 -7.25 -18.73 -22.93
N HIS A 221 -6.18 -18.39 -23.67
CA HIS A 221 -6.07 -18.49 -25.13
C HIS A 221 -6.98 -17.57 -25.96
N VAL A 222 -7.87 -16.77 -25.35
CA VAL A 222 -8.86 -15.96 -26.07
C VAL A 222 -8.55 -14.47 -25.93
N THR A 223 -8.38 -14.00 -24.70
CA THR A 223 -8.18 -12.57 -24.43
C THR A 223 -6.78 -12.32 -23.91
N ASP A 224 -6.16 -11.24 -24.42
CA ASP A 224 -4.89 -10.73 -23.93
C ASP A 224 -4.95 -10.54 -22.39
N PRO A 225 -4.09 -11.24 -21.63
CA PRO A 225 -4.08 -11.14 -20.17
C PRO A 225 -3.90 -9.71 -19.66
N VAL A 226 -3.15 -8.86 -20.37
CA VAL A 226 -2.93 -7.47 -19.96
C VAL A 226 -4.22 -6.65 -20.09
N LYS A 227 -4.95 -6.80 -21.20
CA LYS A 227 -6.23 -6.11 -21.42
C LYS A 227 -7.31 -6.52 -20.43
N ARG A 228 -7.31 -7.77 -19.99
CA ARG A 228 -8.29 -8.25 -18.99
C ARG A 228 -8.18 -7.53 -17.64
N MET A 229 -7.04 -6.89 -17.35
CA MET A 229 -6.83 -6.22 -16.07
C MET A 229 -7.70 -4.96 -15.88
N ASP A 230 -8.34 -4.43 -16.94
CA ASP A 230 -9.12 -3.18 -16.88
C ASP A 230 -10.18 -3.15 -15.78
N ASP A 231 -10.85 -4.28 -15.53
CA ASP A 231 -11.94 -4.40 -14.56
C ASP A 231 -11.51 -5.09 -13.25
N ILE A 232 -10.22 -5.41 -13.09
CA ILE A 232 -9.73 -6.13 -11.92
C ILE A 232 -9.34 -5.11 -10.83
N PRO A 233 -9.86 -5.26 -9.60
CA PRO A 233 -9.52 -4.34 -8.52
C PRO A 233 -8.05 -4.54 -8.10
N ILE A 234 -7.42 -3.44 -7.70
CA ILE A 234 -6.09 -3.44 -7.10
C ILE A 234 -6.24 -3.42 -5.57
N MET A 235 -5.62 -4.39 -4.89
CA MET A 235 -5.40 -4.32 -3.46
C MET A 235 -4.11 -3.55 -3.18
N LEU A 236 -4.23 -2.39 -2.56
CA LEU A 236 -3.10 -1.57 -2.13
C LEU A 236 -2.74 -1.94 -0.69
N LEU A 237 -1.51 -2.41 -0.47
CA LEU A 237 -0.92 -2.57 0.84
C LEU A 237 -0.12 -1.32 1.18
N HIS A 238 -0.48 -0.67 2.28
CA HIS A 238 0.20 0.53 2.77
C HIS A 238 1.62 0.21 3.27
N GLN A 239 2.40 1.24 3.58
CA GLN A 239 3.76 1.08 4.05
C GLN A 239 3.83 0.13 5.24
N ASP A 240 4.93 -0.63 5.24
CA ASP A 240 5.37 -1.40 6.38
C ASP A 240 5.45 -0.50 7.62
N LEU A 241 4.76 -0.90 8.69
CA LEU A 241 4.67 -0.14 9.94
C LEU A 241 6.04 0.27 10.48
N TYR A 242 7.03 -0.63 10.37
CA TYR A 242 8.37 -0.42 10.93
C TYR A 242 9.24 0.52 10.08
N LEU A 243 8.70 1.06 9.00
CA LEU A 243 9.36 2.05 8.13
C LEU A 243 8.68 3.43 8.21
N ILE A 244 7.56 3.54 8.92
CA ILE A 244 6.79 4.78 9.01
C ILE A 244 7.56 5.86 9.77
N GLU A 245 8.25 5.52 10.86
CA GLU A 245 9.01 6.48 11.66
C GLU A 245 10.10 7.20 10.84
N ASP A 246 10.89 6.45 10.08
CA ASP A 246 11.89 7.03 9.18
C ASP A 246 11.25 7.94 8.12
N THR A 247 10.06 7.57 7.64
CA THR A 247 9.30 8.37 6.67
C THR A 247 8.77 9.65 7.31
N LEU A 248 8.35 9.61 8.57
CA LEU A 248 7.90 10.78 9.33
C LEU A 248 9.06 11.74 9.65
N ASN A 249 10.26 11.21 9.93
CA ASN A 249 11.46 12.03 10.14
C ASN A 249 11.86 12.78 8.86
N GLU A 250 11.70 12.13 7.70
CA GLU A 250 11.89 12.78 6.40
C GLU A 250 10.83 13.87 6.15
N ILE A 251 9.56 13.58 6.47
CA ILE A 251 8.47 14.56 6.40
C ILE A 251 8.76 15.76 7.30
N ASP A 252 9.26 15.57 8.53
CA ASP A 252 9.65 16.66 9.43
C ASP A 252 10.74 17.54 8.80
N THR A 253 11.75 16.93 8.18
CA THR A 253 12.81 17.66 7.47
C THR A 253 12.25 18.48 6.30
N ILE A 254 11.32 17.93 5.53
CA ILE A 254 10.65 18.64 4.42
C ILE A 254 9.75 19.76 4.98
N PHE A 255 9.01 19.49 6.05
CA PHE A 255 8.12 20.42 6.72
C PHE A 255 8.87 21.65 7.24
N GLN A 256 10.03 21.45 7.87
CA GLN A 256 10.88 22.56 8.33
C GLN A 256 11.30 23.47 7.17
N ARG A 257 11.67 22.90 6.00
CA ARG A 257 11.98 23.70 4.81
C ARG A 257 10.76 24.46 4.30
N ALA A 258 9.61 23.79 4.23
CA ALA A 258 8.36 24.38 3.77
C ALA A 258 7.92 25.54 4.67
N ILE A 259 8.04 25.42 6.00
CA ILE A 259 7.70 26.48 6.96
C ILE A 259 8.70 27.64 6.94
N LEU A 260 9.99 27.36 6.69
CA LEU A 260 11.02 28.39 6.59
C LEU A 260 11.11 29.04 5.20
N TRP A 261 10.28 28.61 4.25
CA TRP A 261 10.23 29.20 2.92
C TRP A 261 9.96 30.70 2.99
N ASN A 262 10.68 31.48 2.18
CA ASN A 262 10.50 32.92 2.08
C ASN A 262 10.38 33.34 0.62
N LYS A 263 9.28 34.03 0.30
CA LYS A 263 8.95 34.59 -1.02
C LYS A 263 10.03 35.49 -1.63
N GLU A 264 10.90 36.10 -0.82
CA GLU A 264 11.99 36.95 -1.29
C GLU A 264 13.16 36.13 -1.87
N THR A 265 13.29 34.87 -1.45
CA THR A 265 14.47 34.03 -1.74
C THR A 265 14.14 32.72 -2.46
N GLY A 266 12.89 32.27 -2.43
CA GLY A 266 12.43 31.04 -3.05
C GLY A 266 11.21 31.26 -3.94
N THR A 267 10.95 30.32 -4.86
CA THR A 267 9.76 30.38 -5.71
C THR A 267 8.60 29.67 -5.03
N ILE A 268 7.36 30.03 -5.40
CA ILE A 268 6.16 29.32 -4.91
C ILE A 268 6.18 27.85 -5.35
N GLU A 269 6.81 27.55 -6.50
CA GLU A 269 7.00 26.19 -6.96
C GLU A 269 7.80 25.36 -5.96
N ASN A 270 8.84 25.90 -5.33
CA ASN A 270 9.59 25.16 -4.31
C ASN A 270 8.71 24.79 -3.12
N LEU A 271 7.84 25.71 -2.68
CA LEU A 271 6.88 25.44 -1.60
C LEU A 271 5.87 24.35 -2.01
N ILE A 272 5.30 24.45 -3.21
CA ILE A 272 4.38 23.45 -3.76
C ILE A 272 5.05 22.07 -3.81
N GLU A 273 6.33 22.02 -4.19
CA GLU A 273 7.08 20.77 -4.30
C GLU A 273 7.34 20.10 -2.96
N ASP A 274 7.75 20.86 -1.95
CA ASP A 274 7.93 20.35 -0.60
C ASP A 274 6.59 19.86 -0.02
N VAL A 275 5.53 20.66 -0.14
CA VAL A 275 4.19 20.30 0.36
C VAL A 275 3.61 19.07 -0.37
N GLY A 276 3.78 18.98 -1.70
CA GLY A 276 3.38 17.80 -2.47
C GLY A 276 4.18 16.56 -2.09
N THR A 277 5.48 16.70 -1.82
CA THR A 277 6.29 15.59 -1.33
C THR A 277 5.80 15.09 0.03
N ILE A 278 5.43 16.00 0.94
CA ILE A 278 4.81 15.65 2.23
C ILE A 278 3.50 14.87 2.01
N ARG A 279 2.61 15.36 1.14
CA ARG A 279 1.36 14.67 0.77
C ARG A 279 1.62 13.26 0.27
N TYR A 280 2.58 13.10 -0.65
CA TYR A 280 2.93 11.80 -1.23
C TYR A 280 3.39 10.82 -0.15
N LEU A 281 4.34 11.23 0.68
CA LEU A 281 4.89 10.37 1.74
C LEU A 281 3.85 10.03 2.82
N LEU A 282 2.98 10.98 3.21
CA LEU A 282 1.90 10.72 4.16
C LEU A 282 0.84 9.77 3.60
N ALA A 283 0.48 9.92 2.31
CA ALA A 283 -0.49 9.06 1.66
C ALA A 283 -0.02 7.59 1.61
N HIS A 284 1.27 7.35 1.35
CA HIS A 284 1.80 5.98 1.33
C HIS A 284 2.08 5.41 2.73
N SER A 285 2.57 6.23 3.66
CA SER A 285 2.89 5.78 5.02
C SER A 285 1.64 5.46 5.83
N MET A 286 0.56 6.23 5.64
CA MET A 286 -0.70 6.12 6.40
C MET A 286 -0.42 5.93 7.90
N PRO A 287 0.22 6.88 8.60
CA PRO A 287 0.72 6.67 9.96
C PRO A 287 -0.39 6.40 10.99
N TYR A 288 -1.63 6.79 10.69
CA TYR A 288 -2.79 6.63 11.55
C TYR A 288 -3.74 5.55 11.03
N ILE A 289 -4.41 4.86 11.96
CA ILE A 289 -5.43 3.84 11.68
C ILE A 289 -6.57 4.47 10.87
N ARG A 290 -7.00 5.67 11.27
CA ARG A 290 -7.98 6.50 10.56
C ARG A 290 -7.53 7.96 10.56
N GLY A 291 -7.91 8.68 9.50
CA GLY A 291 -7.72 10.13 9.42
C GLY A 291 -6.41 10.60 8.79
N SER A 292 -5.52 9.70 8.34
CA SER A 292 -4.25 10.08 7.70
C SER A 292 -4.42 11.06 6.54
N ALA A 293 -5.41 10.83 5.65
CA ALA A 293 -5.71 11.72 4.54
C ALA A 293 -6.16 13.12 4.99
N ALA A 294 -7.06 13.18 6.00
CA ALA A 294 -7.57 14.43 6.56
C ALA A 294 -6.48 15.22 7.31
N ILE A 295 -5.59 14.53 8.03
CA ILE A 295 -4.47 15.15 8.72
C ILE A 295 -3.47 15.72 7.71
N ALA A 296 -3.16 14.97 6.63
CA ALA A 296 -2.29 15.47 5.55
C ALA A 296 -2.90 16.71 4.88
N GLU A 297 -4.21 16.66 4.59
CA GLU A 297 -4.97 17.79 4.08
C GLU A 297 -4.85 19.05 4.94
N TRP A 298 -5.05 18.92 6.24
CA TRP A 298 -4.91 20.03 7.19
C TRP A 298 -3.48 20.55 7.28
N LEU A 299 -2.50 19.67 7.21
CA LEU A 299 -1.09 20.06 7.24
C LEU A 299 -0.72 20.91 6.02
N GLU A 300 -1.15 20.50 4.83
CA GLU A 300 -0.93 21.26 3.58
C GLU A 300 -1.52 22.67 3.68
N GLU A 301 -2.76 22.77 4.14
CA GLU A 301 -3.46 24.03 4.31
C GLU A 301 -2.77 24.93 5.36
N ALA A 302 -2.32 24.35 6.48
CA ALA A 302 -1.61 25.08 7.51
C ALA A 302 -0.28 25.66 7.00
N ILE A 303 0.47 24.90 6.18
CA ILE A 303 1.73 25.37 5.59
C ILE A 303 1.49 26.54 4.63
N PHE A 304 0.51 26.45 3.73
CA PHE A 304 0.23 27.58 2.82
C PHE A 304 -0.24 28.81 3.59
N ARG A 305 -1.11 28.64 4.58
CA ARG A 305 -1.62 29.75 5.41
C ARG A 305 -0.54 30.43 6.24
N SER A 306 0.51 29.72 6.65
CA SER A 306 1.64 30.37 7.36
C SER A 306 2.42 31.35 6.48
N HIS A 307 2.19 31.33 5.17
CA HIS A 307 2.85 32.16 4.17
C HIS A 307 1.92 33.16 3.49
N ASP A 308 0.77 33.46 4.10
CA ASP A 308 -0.27 34.33 3.52
C ASP A 308 -0.77 33.86 2.13
N LEU A 309 -0.77 32.55 1.92
CA LEU A 309 -1.33 31.89 0.73
C LEU A 309 -2.62 31.16 1.10
N ASP A 310 -3.67 31.38 0.31
CA ASP A 310 -4.91 30.61 0.40
C ASP A 310 -4.82 29.39 -0.51
N MET A 311 -4.99 28.21 0.06
CA MET A 311 -5.01 26.95 -0.67
C MET A 311 -6.43 26.38 -0.66
N GLN A 312 -6.99 26.18 -1.85
CA GLN A 312 -8.28 25.55 -2.04
C GLN A 312 -8.09 24.15 -2.62
N ARG A 313 -8.75 23.15 -2.03
CA ARG A 313 -8.73 21.78 -2.56
C ARG A 313 -9.76 21.65 -3.67
N VAL A 314 -9.43 20.82 -4.66
CA VAL A 314 -10.38 20.40 -5.69
C VAL A 314 -11.12 19.16 -5.19
N PRO A 315 -12.41 19.23 -4.80
CA PRO A 315 -13.10 18.14 -4.11
C PRO A 315 -13.15 16.83 -4.90
N GLU A 316 -13.18 16.91 -6.22
CA GLU A 316 -13.23 15.76 -7.13
C GLU A 316 -11.87 15.05 -7.27
N LYS A 317 -10.79 15.63 -6.74
CA LYS A 317 -9.41 15.15 -6.92
C LYS A 317 -8.70 14.99 -5.57
N PRO A 318 -9.07 14.01 -4.75
CA PRO A 318 -8.40 13.72 -3.48
C PRO A 318 -6.91 13.45 -3.67
N GLY A 319 -6.07 14.25 -3.01
CA GLY A 319 -4.61 14.19 -3.14
C GLY A 319 -3.98 12.90 -2.63
N ASP A 320 -4.56 12.26 -1.62
CA ASP A 320 -4.10 10.98 -1.09
C ASP A 320 -4.32 9.85 -2.10
N LEU A 321 -5.49 9.77 -2.74
CA LEU A 321 -5.77 8.76 -3.77
C LEU A 321 -4.92 8.99 -5.02
N ALA A 322 -4.69 10.26 -5.38
CA ALA A 322 -3.82 10.63 -6.48
C ALA A 322 -2.36 10.18 -6.23
N ALA A 323 -1.85 10.36 -5.01
CA ALA A 323 -0.54 9.84 -4.61
C ALA A 323 -0.48 8.32 -4.67
N LEU A 324 -1.47 7.63 -4.09
CA LEU A 324 -1.53 6.16 -4.05
C LEU A 324 -1.65 5.49 -5.43
N ALA A 325 -2.23 6.20 -6.41
CA ALA A 325 -2.34 5.76 -7.80
C ALA A 325 -1.14 6.14 -8.67
N SER A 326 -0.22 6.96 -8.15
CA SER A 326 0.96 7.40 -8.88
C SER A 326 2.13 6.43 -8.66
N PRO A 327 2.68 5.82 -9.73
CA PRO A 327 3.73 4.80 -9.61
C PRO A 327 5.07 5.35 -9.09
N THR A 328 5.31 6.65 -9.25
CA THR A 328 6.53 7.34 -8.84
C THR A 328 6.23 8.78 -8.40
N LEU A 329 7.14 9.39 -7.63
CA LEU A 329 6.97 10.74 -7.09
C LEU A 329 6.90 11.80 -8.20
N ASP A 330 7.73 11.70 -9.24
CA ASP A 330 7.68 12.62 -10.38
C ASP A 330 6.34 12.60 -11.12
N VAL A 331 5.75 11.41 -11.31
CA VAL A 331 4.42 11.27 -11.92
C VAL A 331 3.38 11.95 -11.04
N PHE A 332 3.42 11.72 -9.72
CA PHE A 332 2.53 12.39 -8.80
C PHE A 332 2.69 13.92 -8.88
N MET A 333 3.92 14.43 -8.79
CA MET A 333 4.20 15.85 -8.74
C MET A 333 3.86 16.59 -10.05
N ASN A 334 4.15 15.97 -11.19
CA ASN A 334 4.00 16.60 -12.51
C ASN A 334 2.62 16.38 -13.13
N GLU A 335 2.00 15.22 -12.94
CA GLU A 335 0.73 14.86 -13.59
C GLU A 335 -0.49 15.07 -12.68
N GLU A 336 -0.34 14.92 -11.36
CA GLU A 336 -1.49 14.79 -10.45
C GLU A 336 -1.61 15.92 -9.42
N TYR A 337 -0.60 16.12 -8.56
CA TYR A 337 -0.68 16.95 -7.35
C TYR A 337 -1.16 18.39 -7.63
N ARG A 338 -0.60 19.03 -8.66
CA ARG A 338 -0.98 20.39 -9.06
C ARG A 338 -2.44 20.53 -9.46
N THR A 339 -3.08 19.41 -9.82
CA THR A 339 -4.50 19.40 -10.18
C THR A 339 -5.42 19.17 -8.98
N THR A 340 -4.86 18.85 -7.81
CA THR A 340 -5.59 18.58 -6.56
C THR A 340 -5.78 19.84 -5.71
N ILE A 341 -5.01 20.90 -5.99
CA ILE A 341 -5.03 22.16 -5.25
C ILE A 341 -5.10 23.37 -6.20
N GLN A 342 -5.61 24.49 -5.69
CA GLN A 342 -5.52 25.81 -6.29
C GLN A 342 -4.94 26.76 -5.26
N ILE A 343 -3.94 27.57 -5.64
CA ILE A 343 -3.31 28.53 -4.74
C ILE A 343 -3.69 29.93 -5.19
N CYS A 344 -4.16 30.72 -4.23
CA CYS A 344 -4.57 32.10 -4.41
C CYS A 344 -3.81 32.97 -3.41
N ASN A 345 -3.57 34.23 -3.76
CA ASN A 345 -3.10 35.20 -2.77
C ASN A 345 -4.23 35.42 -1.75
N SER A 346 -3.90 35.36 -0.46
CA SER A 346 -4.86 35.69 0.59
C SER A 346 -5.34 37.13 0.39
N LYS A 347 -6.66 37.33 0.48
CA LYS A 347 -7.31 38.64 0.32
C LYS A 347 -7.13 39.53 1.53
#